data_AF-A0A078GNL5-F1
#
_entry.id   AF-A0A078GNL5-F1
#
_cell.length_a   1.000
_cell.length_b   1.000
_cell.length_c   1.000
_cell.angle_alpha   90.00
_cell.angle_beta   90.00
_cell.angle_gamma   90.00
#
_symmetry.space_group_name_H-M   'P 1'
#
loop_
_entity.id
_entity.type
_entity.pdbx_description
1 polymer ?
#
loop_
_entity_poly.entity_id
_entity_poly.type
_entity_poly.pdbx_seq_one_letter_code
_entity_poly.pdbx_strand_id
1 'polypeptide(L)'
;MGDILQVTGFYNRAPQFKFARRDSMVLSIQVEATTEEYLLKGLNHVTIVLCLQESFNSLYREMRSKDGSIGALEVRVVQQGTFDSLMEYFISRGASESQYKTPLCLNSSEALAVLENNVCARFFSDKSPPL
;
A
#
# COMPACT_ATOMS: atom_id res chain seq x y z
N MET A 1 -19.31 8.20 -8.33
CA MET A 1 -18.13 7.42 -8.76
C MET A 1 -16.94 8.36 -8.70
N GLY A 2 -16.00 8.14 -7.79
CA GLY A 2 -14.85 9.04 -7.55
C GLY A 2 -13.62 8.65 -8.36
N ASP A 3 -13.80 8.07 -9.54
CA ASP A 3 -12.70 7.57 -10.36
C ASP A 3 -12.24 8.68 -11.32
N ILE A 4 -10.95 8.97 -11.32
CA ILE A 4 -10.31 9.92 -12.22
C ILE A 4 -9.78 9.15 -13.42
N LEU A 5 -10.26 9.53 -14.60
CA LEU A 5 -9.91 8.91 -15.86
C LEU A 5 -9.15 9.91 -16.73
N GLN A 6 -8.05 9.46 -17.34
CA GLN A 6 -7.32 10.23 -18.33
C GLN A 6 -7.79 9.82 -19.72
N VAL A 7 -8.23 10.78 -20.54
CA VAL A 7 -8.52 10.52 -21.95
C VAL A 7 -7.20 10.21 -22.67
N THR A 8 -7.10 9.03 -23.27
CA THR A 8 -5.89 8.59 -24.00
C THR A 8 -6.08 8.57 -25.51
N GLY A 9 -7.32 8.67 -25.99
CA GLY A 9 -7.60 8.63 -27.42
C GLY A 9 -9.10 8.62 -27.69
N PHE A 10 -9.45 8.42 -28.96
CA PHE A 10 -10.83 8.25 -29.41
C PHE A 10 -10.90 7.10 -30.40
N TYR A 11 -11.88 6.22 -30.21
CA TYR A 11 -12.28 5.26 -31.23
C TYR A 11 -13.52 5.82 -31.94
N ASN A 12 -13.35 6.23 -33.20
CA ASN A 12 -14.33 7.04 -33.91
C ASN A 12 -14.68 8.32 -33.13
N ARG A 13 -15.86 8.36 -32.51
CA ARG A 13 -16.33 9.49 -31.69
C ARG A 13 -16.42 9.15 -30.20
N ALA A 14 -16.09 7.92 -29.81
CA ALA A 14 -16.13 7.50 -28.42
C ALA A 14 -14.76 7.73 -27.76
N PRO A 15 -14.67 8.50 -26.65
CA PRO A 15 -13.43 8.69 -25.92
C PRO A 15 -12.96 7.37 -25.30
N GLN A 16 -11.66 7.14 -25.35
CA GLN A 16 -10.97 6.05 -24.69
C GLN A 16 -10.27 6.58 -23.45
N PHE A 17 -10.42 5.85 -22.35
CA PHE A 17 -9.94 6.27 -21.04
C PHE A 17 -8.92 5.27 -20.50
N LYS A 18 -7.87 5.81 -19.88
CA LYS A 18 -7.00 5.07 -18.96
C LYS A 18 -7.34 5.47 -17.54
N PHE A 19 -7.49 4.47 -16.66
CA PHE A 19 -7.68 4.74 -15.24
C PHE A 19 -6.43 5.42 -14.68
N ALA A 20 -6.62 6.59 -14.04
CA ALA A 20 -5.53 7.32 -13.41
C ALA A 20 -5.47 7.01 -11.91
N ARG A 21 -6.53 7.35 -11.16
CA ARG A 21 -6.61 7.13 -9.71
C ARG A 21 -8.04 7.29 -9.20
N ARG A 22 -8.28 6.99 -7.94
CA ARG A 22 -9.52 7.33 -7.23
C ARG A 22 -9.31 8.60 -6.40
N ASP A 23 -10.28 9.51 -6.41
CA ASP A 23 -10.20 10.83 -5.78
C ASP A 23 -10.02 10.74 -4.25
N SER A 24 -10.46 9.63 -3.64
CA SER A 24 -10.28 9.35 -2.21
C SER A 24 -8.92 8.72 -1.86
N MET A 25 -7.97 8.61 -2.80
CA MET A 25 -6.71 7.90 -2.60
C MET A 25 -5.58 8.87 -2.19
N VAL A 26 -5.24 8.86 -0.90
CA VAL A 26 -4.20 9.73 -0.31
C VAL A 26 -2.79 9.17 -0.53
N LEU A 27 -2.64 7.84 -0.51
CA LEU A 27 -1.40 7.13 -0.78
C LEU A 27 -1.73 5.86 -1.55
N SER A 28 -1.00 5.62 -2.65
CA SER A 28 -1.12 4.38 -3.43
C SER A 28 0.27 3.81 -3.63
N ILE A 29 0.63 2.83 -2.82
CA ILE A 29 1.81 2.01 -3.04
C ILE A 29 1.36 0.90 -3.98
N GLN A 30 1.88 0.92 -5.20
CA GLN A 30 1.64 -0.17 -6.15
C GLN A 30 2.46 -1.38 -5.69
N VAL A 31 1.82 -2.27 -4.94
CA VAL A 31 2.42 -3.53 -4.50
C VAL A 31 2.31 -4.51 -5.66
N GLU A 32 3.40 -4.69 -6.40
CA GLU A 32 3.52 -5.86 -7.27
C GLU A 32 3.53 -7.11 -6.39
N ALA A 33 2.73 -8.13 -6.76
CA ALA A 33 2.64 -9.38 -6.03
C ALA A 33 4.03 -10.04 -5.98
N THR A 34 4.69 -9.91 -4.84
CA THR A 34 6.03 -10.44 -4.63
C THR A 34 5.87 -11.90 -4.18
N THR A 35 6.27 -12.84 -5.03
CA THR A 35 6.22 -14.27 -4.71
C THR A 35 7.19 -14.63 -3.58
N GLU A 36 6.87 -15.69 -2.84
CA GLU A 36 7.65 -16.20 -1.68
C GLU A 36 9.15 -16.39 -1.99
N GLU A 37 9.47 -16.71 -3.24
CA GLU A 37 10.82 -16.86 -3.77
C GLU A 37 11.68 -15.58 -3.68
N TYR A 38 11.07 -14.40 -3.80
CA TYR A 38 11.75 -13.10 -3.69
C TYR A 38 11.98 -12.67 -2.25
N LEU A 39 11.17 -13.17 -1.31
CA LEU A 39 11.32 -12.96 0.13
C LEU A 39 12.46 -13.82 0.70
N LEU A 40 12.65 -15.03 0.17
CA LEU A 40 13.70 -15.96 0.61
C LEU A 40 15.11 -15.60 0.09
N LYS A 41 15.22 -14.77 -0.96
CA LYS A 41 16.49 -14.11 -1.34
C LYS A 41 16.74 -12.91 -0.41
N GLY A 42 17.07 -13.20 0.85
CA GLY A 42 17.19 -12.28 1.99
C GLY A 42 18.30 -11.21 1.92
N LEU A 43 18.26 -10.36 0.89
CA LEU A 43 18.88 -9.02 0.85
C LEU A 43 17.85 -7.91 0.57
N ASN A 44 16.57 -8.28 0.35
CA ASN A 44 15.54 -7.35 -0.13
C ASN A 44 14.76 -6.59 0.96
N HIS A 45 14.86 -6.92 2.25
CA HIS A 45 14.06 -6.22 3.27
C HIS A 45 14.42 -4.73 3.37
N VAL A 46 15.73 -4.42 3.40
CA VAL A 46 16.23 -3.04 3.37
C VAL A 46 15.96 -2.40 2.00
N THR A 47 16.11 -3.16 0.90
CA THR A 47 15.83 -2.69 -0.45
C THR A 47 14.37 -2.29 -0.65
N ILE A 48 13.41 -3.07 -0.13
CA ILE A 48 11.99 -2.74 -0.23
C ILE A 48 11.69 -1.44 0.53
N VAL A 49 12.20 -1.31 1.77
CA VAL A 49 12.01 -0.09 2.57
C VAL A 49 12.64 1.13 1.89
N LEU A 50 13.86 0.99 1.35
CA LEU A 50 14.55 2.07 0.62
C LEU A 50 13.82 2.42 -0.69
N CYS A 51 13.45 1.43 -1.51
CA CYS A 51 12.73 1.66 -2.76
C CYS A 51 11.36 2.32 -2.52
N LEU A 52 10.65 1.92 -1.47
CA LEU A 52 9.42 2.59 -1.06
C LEU A 52 9.69 4.05 -0.72
N GLN A 53 10.71 4.32 0.10
CA GLN A 53 11.11 5.68 0.45
C GLN A 53 11.48 6.55 -0.77
N GLU A 54 12.24 6.00 -1.72
CA GLU A 54 12.64 6.70 -2.94
C GLU A 54 11.47 6.96 -3.89
N SER A 55 10.47 6.06 -3.90
CA SER A 55 9.27 6.20 -4.72
C SER A 55 8.28 7.26 -4.22
N PHE A 56 8.40 7.70 -2.97
CA PHE A 56 7.57 8.78 -2.45
C PHE A 56 8.00 10.14 -3.03
N ASN A 57 7.02 11.05 -3.12
CA ASN A 57 7.22 12.37 -3.69
C ASN A 57 8.23 13.22 -2.88
N SER A 58 8.78 14.26 -3.52
CA SER A 58 9.78 15.15 -2.91
C SER A 58 9.30 15.78 -1.60
N LEU A 59 8.00 16.04 -1.46
CA LEU A 59 7.40 16.57 -0.24
C LEU A 59 7.53 15.60 0.94
N TYR A 60 7.26 14.30 0.74
CA TYR A 60 7.48 13.28 1.78
C TYR A 60 8.93 13.26 2.24
N ARG A 61 9.89 13.31 1.29
CA ARG A 61 11.32 13.29 1.60
C ARG A 61 11.76 14.52 2.37
N GLU A 62 11.25 15.71 2.03
CA GLU A 62 11.52 16.93 2.77
C GLU A 62 10.94 16.91 4.19
N MET A 63 9.67 16.50 4.34
CA MET A 63 9.00 16.38 5.63
C MET A 63 9.68 15.33 6.54
N ARG A 64 10.26 14.28 5.95
CA ARG A 64 10.99 13.22 6.67
C ARG A 64 12.42 13.63 7.03
N SER A 65 13.13 14.33 6.13
CA SER A 65 14.55 14.62 6.26
C SER A 65 14.86 15.97 6.90
N LYS A 66 14.07 17.03 6.64
CA LYS A 66 14.32 18.38 7.14
C LYS A 66 13.45 18.74 8.34
N ASP A 67 12.14 18.56 8.21
CA ASP A 67 11.19 19.01 9.24
C ASP A 67 11.03 18.00 10.39
N GLY A 68 11.39 16.73 10.15
CA GLY A 68 11.21 15.65 11.12
C GLY A 68 9.74 15.33 11.45
N SER A 69 8.80 15.97 10.76
CA SER A 69 7.35 15.83 10.94
C SER A 69 6.82 14.43 10.64
N ILE A 70 7.57 13.64 9.88
CA ILE A 70 7.25 12.24 9.54
C ILE A 70 8.30 11.33 10.20
N GLY A 71 7.83 10.31 10.93
CA GLY A 71 8.68 9.29 11.55
C GLY A 71 9.26 8.28 10.55
N ALA A 72 10.12 7.37 11.04
CA ALA A 72 10.63 6.28 10.21
C ALA A 72 9.49 5.42 9.64
N LEU A 73 9.59 5.03 8.36
CA LEU A 73 8.66 4.09 7.77
C LEU A 73 8.80 2.75 8.49
N GLU A 74 7.68 2.14 8.85
CA GLU A 74 7.64 0.82 9.46
C GLU A 74 7.03 -0.18 8.48
N VAL A 75 7.69 -1.31 8.27
CA VAL A 75 7.18 -2.46 7.55
C VAL A 75 6.95 -3.58 8.56
N ARG A 76 5.72 -4.07 8.63
CA ARG A 76 5.34 -5.20 9.47
C ARG A 76 5.07 -6.41 8.59
N VAL A 77 5.74 -7.51 8.89
CA VAL A 77 5.52 -8.81 8.23
C VAL A 77 4.51 -9.58 9.05
N VAL A 78 3.45 -10.05 8.40
CA VAL A 78 2.36 -10.81 9.03
C VAL A 78 2.43 -12.29 8.67
N GLN A 79 1.79 -13.12 9.48
CA GLN A 79 1.65 -14.56 9.22
C GLN A 79 0.91 -14.82 7.89
N GLN A 80 1.22 -15.94 7.25
CA GLN A 80 0.45 -16.43 6.12
C GLN A 80 -1.01 -16.63 6.53
N GLY A 81 -1.96 -16.25 5.66
CA GLY A 81 -3.40 -16.31 5.95
C GLY A 81 -3.97 -15.07 6.66
N THR A 82 -3.13 -14.14 7.13
CA THR A 82 -3.62 -12.91 7.81
C THR A 82 -4.56 -12.08 6.94
N PHE A 83 -4.28 -11.96 5.65
CA PHE A 83 -5.13 -11.21 4.72
C PHE A 83 -6.44 -11.94 4.40
N ASP A 84 -6.49 -13.27 4.54
CA ASP A 84 -7.72 -14.04 4.44
C ASP A 84 -8.59 -13.76 5.66
N SER A 85 -8.02 -13.75 6.87
CA SER A 85 -8.74 -13.34 8.09
C SER A 85 -9.24 -11.89 8.01
N LEU A 86 -8.47 -10.99 7.38
CA LEU A 86 -8.91 -9.61 7.14
C LEU A 86 -10.09 -9.56 6.16
N MET A 87 -10.06 -10.39 5.11
CA MET A 87 -11.16 -10.51 4.16
C MET A 87 -12.43 -11.05 4.85
N GLU A 88 -12.31 -12.12 5.63
CA GLU A 88 -13.42 -12.68 6.43
C GLU A 88 -14.01 -11.63 7.38
N TYR A 89 -13.17 -10.82 8.03
CA TYR A 89 -13.62 -9.70 8.84
C TYR A 89 -14.52 -8.75 8.04
N PHE A 90 -14.11 -8.31 6.84
CA PHE A 90 -14.93 -7.43 6.01
C PHE A 90 -16.21 -8.10 5.49
N ILE A 91 -16.16 -9.38 5.12
CA ILE A 91 -17.33 -10.15 4.70
C ILE A 91 -18.35 -10.23 5.84
N SER A 92 -17.90 -10.49 7.07
CA SER A 92 -18.77 -10.52 8.26
C SER A 92 -19.47 -9.18 8.54
N ARG A 93 -18.91 -8.08 8.04
CA ARG A 93 -19.45 -6.71 8.12
C ARG A 93 -20.30 -6.32 6.89
N GLY A 94 -20.58 -7.28 6.01
CA GLY A 94 -21.45 -7.11 4.85
C GLY A 94 -20.73 -6.81 3.53
N ALA A 95 -19.40 -6.94 3.46
CA ALA A 95 -18.71 -6.89 2.18
C ALA A 95 -19.05 -8.10 1.31
N SER A 96 -19.17 -7.89 0.00
CA SER A 96 -19.35 -8.98 -0.96
C SER A 96 -18.02 -9.70 -1.18
N GLU A 97 -18.00 -11.01 -0.95
CA GLU A 97 -16.84 -11.87 -1.18
C GLU A 97 -16.33 -11.76 -2.64
N SER A 98 -17.24 -11.82 -3.62
CA SER A 98 -16.88 -11.78 -5.05
C SER A 98 -16.36 -10.42 -5.53
N GLN A 99 -16.53 -9.36 -4.73
CA GLN A 99 -16.07 -8.01 -5.05
C GLN A 99 -14.97 -7.52 -4.13
N TYR A 100 -14.58 -8.34 -3.14
CA TYR A 100 -13.61 -7.92 -2.15
C TYR A 100 -12.26 -7.64 -2.82
N LYS A 101 -11.66 -6.52 -2.39
CA LYS A 101 -10.26 -6.19 -2.67
C LYS A 101 -9.66 -5.73 -1.36
N THR A 102 -8.45 -6.20 -1.07
CA THR A 102 -7.72 -5.77 0.10
C THR A 102 -7.56 -4.24 0.07
N PRO A 103 -8.06 -3.52 1.08
CA PRO A 103 -7.94 -2.08 1.13
C PRO A 103 -6.47 -1.66 1.28
N LEU A 104 -6.05 -0.67 0.49
CA LEU A 104 -4.69 -0.13 0.53
C LEU A 104 -4.39 0.64 1.84
N CYS A 105 -5.43 1.23 2.44
CA CYS A 105 -5.34 1.94 3.71
C CYS A 105 -6.52 1.53 4.59
N LEU A 106 -6.24 1.34 5.88
CA LEU A 106 -7.21 0.92 6.89
C LEU A 106 -7.30 1.96 7.99
N ASN A 107 -8.52 2.40 8.30
CA ASN A 107 -8.81 3.34 9.38
C ASN A 107 -9.68 2.74 10.51
N SER A 108 -10.14 1.49 10.37
CA SER A 108 -10.90 0.79 11.41
C SER A 108 -9.94 0.15 12.40
N SER A 109 -10.12 0.48 13.69
CA SER A 109 -9.29 -0.07 14.77
C SER A 109 -9.37 -1.59 14.87
N GLU A 110 -10.53 -2.16 14.57
CA GLU A 110 -10.82 -3.58 14.60
C GLU A 110 -10.14 -4.31 13.41
N ALA A 111 -10.19 -3.72 12.22
CA ALA A 111 -9.48 -4.24 11.05
C ALA A 111 -7.96 -4.19 11.25
N LEU A 112 -7.46 -3.11 11.89
CA LEU A 112 -6.04 -2.99 12.23
C LEU A 112 -5.62 -4.04 13.27
N ALA A 113 -6.49 -4.37 14.23
CA ALA A 113 -6.21 -5.41 15.22
C ALA A 113 -6.02 -6.80 14.56
N VAL A 114 -6.76 -7.10 13.48
CA VAL A 114 -6.56 -8.35 12.71
C VAL A 114 -5.13 -8.42 12.14
N LEU A 115 -4.61 -7.32 11.60
CA LEU A 115 -3.24 -7.27 11.12
C LEU A 115 -2.24 -7.35 12.28
N GLU A 116 -2.47 -6.56 13.33
CA GLU A 116 -1.52 -6.39 14.44
C GLU A 116 -1.29 -7.67 15.23
N ASN A 117 -2.35 -8.44 15.47
CA ASN A 117 -2.28 -9.70 16.21
C ASN A 117 -1.50 -10.79 15.46
N ASN A 118 -1.28 -10.62 14.15
CA ASN A 118 -0.59 -11.58 13.30
C ASN A 118 0.78 -11.09 12.84
N VAL A 119 1.33 -10.02 13.41
CA VAL A 119 2.67 -9.52 13.07
C VAL A 119 3.74 -10.47 13.62
N CYS A 120 4.62 -10.96 12.74
CA CYS A 120 5.79 -11.78 13.08
C CYS A 120 7.09 -10.99 13.17
N ALA A 121 7.23 -9.92 12.38
CA ALA A 121 8.45 -9.13 12.35
C ALA A 121 8.14 -7.67 12.03
N ARG A 122 8.99 -6.76 12.53
CA ARG A 122 8.89 -5.32 12.33
C ARG A 122 10.23 -4.77 11.89
N PHE A 123 10.22 -3.90 10.88
CA PHE A 123 11.39 -3.28 10.30
C PHE A 123 11.15 -1.79 10.17
N PHE A 124 12.16 -0.98 10.47
CA PHE A 124 12.09 0.46 10.33
C PHE A 124 13.08 0.94 9.27
N SER A 125 12.76 2.04 8.59
CA SER A 125 13.71 2.71 7.73
C SER A 125 14.82 3.35 8.58
N ASP A 126 16.05 2.87 8.42
CA ASP A 126 17.20 3.34 9.19
C ASP A 126 17.71 4.73 8.73
N LYS A 127 17.40 5.13 7.50
CA LYS A 127 17.94 6.35 6.86
C LYS A 127 16.82 7.28 6.43
N SER A 128 17.07 8.59 6.57
CA SER A 128 16.23 9.61 5.95
C SER A 128 16.39 9.54 4.43
N PRO A 129 15.30 9.66 3.65
CA PRO A 129 15.38 9.62 2.20
C PRO A 129 16.31 10.71 1.65
N PRO A 130 17.06 10.46 0.56
CA PRO A 130 17.81 11.51 -0.11
C PRO A 130 16.84 12.59 -0.64
N LEU A 131 17.27 13.85 -0.59
CA LEU A 131 16.47 14.99 -1.07
C LEU A 131 16.41 14.99 -2.60
#